data_AF-A0A433J9H3-F1
#
_entry.id   AF-A0A433J9H3-F1
#
_cell.length_a   1.000
_cell.length_b   1.000
_cell.length_c   1.000
_cell.angle_alpha   90.00
_cell.angle_beta   90.00
_cell.angle_gamma   90.00
#
_symmetry.space_group_name_H-M   'P 1'
#
loop_
_entity.id
_entity.type
_entity.pdbx_description
1 polymer ?
#
loop_
_entity_poly.entity_id
_entity_poly.type
_entity_poly.pdbx_seq_one_letter_code
_entity_poly.pdbx_strand_id
1 'polypeptide(L)' 'MLTLLRTAALVLPLIAVAACDREGPAERAGKSLDNAGQSVKDAIDPPGPAEKAGRAVDRAVK' A
#
# COMPACT_ATOMS: atom_id res chain seq x y z
N MET A 1 37.29 -10.74 -11.38
CA MET A 1 36.08 -10.22 -12.05
C MET A 1 34.92 -11.21 -12.05
N LEU A 2 35.11 -12.46 -12.51
CA LEU A 2 34.00 -13.43 -12.66
C LEU A 2 33.35 -13.87 -11.33
N THR A 3 34.11 -13.92 -10.24
CA THR A 3 33.61 -14.22 -8.88
C THR A 3 32.74 -13.11 -8.31
N LEU A 4 33.15 -11.85 -8.44
CA LEU A 4 32.34 -10.67 -8.05
C LEU A 4 31.02 -10.57 -8.84
N LEU A 5 31.05 -10.88 -10.14
CA LEU A 5 29.86 -10.86 -10.98
C LEU A 5 28.83 -11.92 -10.55
N ARG A 6 29.31 -13.12 -10.17
CA ARG A 6 28.45 -14.22 -9.68
C ARG A 6 27.82 -13.91 -8.32
N THR A 7 28.59 -13.33 -7.40
CA THR A 7 28.05 -12.92 -6.10
C THR A 7 27.04 -11.79 -6.26
N ALA A 8 27.28 -10.82 -7.14
CA ALA A 8 26.31 -9.76 -7.42
C ALA A 8 25.00 -10.32 -8.01
N ALA A 9 25.08 -11.26 -8.95
CA ALA A 9 23.90 -11.91 -9.55
C ALA A 9 23.02 -12.66 -8.54
N LEU A 10 23.62 -13.23 -7.49
CA LEU A 10 22.90 -13.93 -6.41
C LEU A 10 22.31 -12.97 -5.36
N VAL A 11 22.97 -11.84 -5.08
CA VAL A 11 22.57 -10.91 -4.02
C VAL A 11 21.54 -9.87 -4.48
N LEU A 12 21.61 -9.43 -5.75
CA LEU A 12 20.69 -8.44 -6.32
C LEU A 12 19.20 -8.80 -6.18
N PRO A 13 18.74 -10.04 -6.48
CA PRO A 13 17.32 -10.38 -6.35
C PRO A 13 16.86 -10.42 -4.89
N LEU A 14 17.74 -10.74 -3.94
CA LEU A 14 17.40 -10.75 -2.51
C LEU A 14 17.09 -9.33 -1.99
N ILE A 15 17.83 -8.33 -2.48
CA ILE A 15 17.58 -6.91 -2.16
C ILE A 15 16.27 -6.45 -2.79
N ALA A 16 15.96 -6.89 -4.02
CA ALA A 16 14.71 -6.54 -4.69
C ALA A 16 13.48 -7.10 -3.95
N VAL A 17 13.54 -8.35 -3.47
CA VAL A 17 12.44 -8.95 -2.68
C VAL A 17 12.28 -8.24 -1.34
N ALA A 18 13.37 -7.87 -0.66
CA ALA A 18 13.31 -7.11 0.59
C ALA A 18 12.71 -5.70 0.42
N ALA A 19 12.79 -5.13 -0.79
CA ALA A 19 12.20 -3.84 -1.12
C ALA A 19 10.69 -3.92 -1.44
N CYS A 20 10.15 -5.09 -1.78
CA CYS A 20 8.73 -5.27 -2.08
C CYS A 20 7.81 -5.24 -0.85
N ASP A 21 8.35 -5.35 0.36
CA ASP A 21 7.56 -5.42 1.59
C ASP A 21 7.04 -4.03 2.05
N ARG A 22 7.53 -2.94 1.45
CA ARG A 22 7.17 -1.57 1.83
C ARG A 22 6.33 -0.90 0.76
N GLU A 23 5.22 -0.28 1.16
CA GLU A 23 4.38 0.56 0.29
C GLU A 23 5.28 1.54 -0.50
N GLY A 24 5.22 1.42 -1.83
CA GLY A 24 5.99 2.24 -2.74
C GLY A 24 5.50 3.69 -2.78
N PRO A 25 6.31 4.64 -3.30
CA PRO A 25 5.92 6.05 -3.38
C PRO A 25 4.62 6.26 -4.18
N ALA A 26 4.42 5.51 -5.26
CA ALA A 26 3.19 5.55 -6.04
C ALA A 26 1.97 5.02 -5.28
N GLU A 27 2.14 3.95 -4.50
CA GLU A 27 1.07 3.36 -3.70
C GLU A 27 0.64 4.29 -2.56
N ARG A 28 1.60 4.94 -1.88
CA ARG A 28 1.30 5.97 -0.87
C ARG A 28 0.56 7.17 -1.46
N ALA A 29 0.96 7.61 -2.65
CA ALA A 29 0.28 8.70 -3.35
C ALA A 29 -1.15 8.30 -3.72
N GLY A 30 -1.35 7.10 -4.29
CA GLY A 30 -2.67 6.55 -4.61
C GLY A 30 -3.58 6.48 -3.38
N LYS A 31 -3.08 5.89 -2.28
CA LYS A 31 -3.80 5.81 -1.00
C LYS A 31 -4.21 7.18 -0.45
N SER A 32 -3.36 8.19 -0.63
CA SER A 32 -3.66 9.56 -0.20
C SER A 32 -4.80 10.18 -1.03
N LEU A 33 -4.78 9.95 -2.35
CA LEU A 33 -5.83 10.40 -3.26
C LEU A 33 -7.17 9.70 -2.97
N ASP A 34 -7.15 8.38 -2.75
CA ASP A 34 -8.33 7.61 -2.40
C ASP A 34 -8.96 8.10 -1.09
N ASN A 35 -8.14 8.34 -0.06
CA ASN A 35 -8.61 8.88 1.21
C ASN A 35 -9.21 10.28 1.08
N ALA A 36 -8.61 11.14 0.25
CA ALA A 36 -9.14 12.46 -0.03
C ALA A 36 -10.49 12.37 -0.76
N GLY A 37 -10.59 11.52 -1.79
CA GLY A 37 -11.84 11.27 -2.51
C GLY A 37 -12.95 10.74 -1.59
N GLN A 38 -12.63 9.79 -0.70
CA GLN A 38 -13.58 9.25 0.27
C GLN A 38 -14.03 10.32 1.27
N SER A 39 -13.13 11.19 1.74
CA SER A 39 -13.47 12.29 2.66
C SER A 39 -14.41 13.31 2.00
N VAL A 40 -14.17 13.65 0.73
CA VAL A 40 -15.05 14.52 -0.04
C VAL A 40 -16.42 13.87 -0.23
N LYS A 41 -16.45 12.57 -0.58
CA LYS A 41 -17.70 11.81 -0.71
C LYS A 41 -18.49 11.83 0.61
N ASP A 42 -17.85 11.52 1.74
CA ASP A 42 -18.49 11.49 3.05
C ASP A 42 -19.02 12.86 3.50
N ALA A 43 -18.40 13.95 3.04
CA ALA A 43 -18.85 15.31 3.33
C ALA A 43 -20.11 15.67 2.53
N ILE A 44 -20.24 15.18 1.30
CA ILE A 44 -21.39 15.43 0.40
C ILE A 44 -22.53 14.44 0.70
N ASP A 45 -22.20 13.18 0.96
CA ASP A 45 -23.11 12.05 1.22
C ASP A 45 -22.62 11.28 2.46
N PRO A 46 -23.10 11.64 3.66
CA PRO A 46 -22.63 11.06 4.90
C PRO A 46 -22.94 9.55 4.99
N PRO A 47 -21.98 8.71 5.39
CA PRO A 47 -22.19 7.26 5.42
C PRO A 47 -23.27 6.85 6.42
N GLY A 48 -24.13 5.94 6.00
CA GLY A 48 -25.16 5.34 6.84
C GLY A 48 -24.60 4.36 7.89
N PRO A 49 -25.45 3.85 8.81
CA PRO A 49 -25.01 2.95 9.88
C PRO A 49 -24.33 1.67 9.38
N ALA A 50 -24.87 1.05 8.33
CA ALA A 50 -24.30 -0.16 7.73
C ALA A 50 -22.93 0.08 7.10
N GLU A 51 -22.75 1.22 6.41
CA GLU A 51 -21.47 1.58 5.80
C GLU A 51 -20.41 1.89 6.85
N LYS A 52 -20.79 2.58 7.94
CA LYS A 52 -19.90 2.80 9.10
C LYS A 52 -19.47 1.47 9.75
N ALA A 53 -20.40 0.52 9.91
CA ALA A 53 -20.10 -0.79 10.45
C ALA A 53 -19.16 -1.58 9.53
N GLY A 54 -19.42 -1.60 8.22
CA GLY A 54 -18.54 -2.23 7.23
C GLY A 54 -17.12 -1.66 7.28
N ARG A 55 -16.98 -0.34 7.30
CA ARG A 55 -15.66 0.33 7.44
C ARG A 55 -14.95 0.00 8.76
N ALA A 56 -15.70 -0.21 9.84
CA ALA A 56 -15.12 -0.60 11.13
C ALA A 56 -14.60 -2.04 11.07
N VAL A 57 -15.34 -2.95 10.43
CA VAL A 57 -14.89 -4.33 10.18
C VAL A 57 -13.64 -4.31 9.31
N ASP A 58 -13.65 -3.63 8.16
CA ASP A 58 -12.50 -3.55 7.24
C ASP A 58 -11.22 -3.09 7.94
N ARG A 59 -11.31 -2.11 8.85
CA ARG A 59 -10.16 -1.66 9.64
C ARG A 59 -9.67 -2.65 10.69
N ALA A 60 -10.54 -3.55 11.14
CA ALA A 60 -10.19 -4.57 12.12
C ALA A 60 -9.56 -5.82 11.48
N VAL A 61 -9.84 -6.09 10.19
CA VAL A 61 -9.30 -7.23 9.45
C VAL A 61 -8.08 -6.89 8.59
N LYS A 62 -7.85 -5.60 8.30
CA LYS A 62 -6.69 -5.11 7.54
C LYS A 62 -5.50 -4.85 8.44
#